data_AF-A0A3C0S5X4-F1
#
_entry.id   AF-A0A3C0S5X4-F1
#
_cell.length_a   1.000
_cell.length_b   1.000
_cell.length_c   1.000
_cell.angle_alpha   90.00
_cell.angle_beta   90.00
_cell.angle_gamma   90.00
#
_symmetry.space_group_name_H-M   'P 1'
#
loop_
_entity.id
_entity.type
_entity.pdbx_description
1 polymer ?
#
loop_
_entity_poly.entity_id
_entity_poly.type
_entity_poly.pdbx_seq_one_letter_code
_entity_poly.pdbx_strand_id
1 'polypeptide(L)'
;MRYKLYREQQLTCDMDTAWAFFSSPMNLSEITPKDMGFVVTSDCDQQEIFEGMIIDYLVSPILRFPLKWKTKITQVEKNKSFTDFQLK
;
A
#
# COMPACT_ATOMS: atom_id res chain seq x y z
N MET A 1 -22.75 2.91 9.66
CA MET A 1 -22.73 1.91 8.56
C MET A 1 -21.29 1.67 8.16
N ARG A 2 -20.90 0.42 7.85
CA ARG A 2 -19.56 0.09 7.34
C ARG A 2 -19.66 -0.06 5.82
N TYR A 3 -18.92 0.75 5.08
CA TYR A 3 -18.82 0.62 3.62
C TYR A 3 -17.68 -0.34 3.28
N LYS A 4 -17.89 -1.23 2.30
CA LYS A 4 -16.87 -2.16 1.81
C LYS A 4 -16.78 -2.06 0.29
N LEU A 5 -15.58 -1.83 -0.21
CA LEU A 5 -15.24 -2.01 -1.62
C LEU A 5 -14.47 -3.32 -1.77
N TYR A 6 -14.85 -4.17 -2.71
CA TYR A 6 -14.17 -5.43 -3.01
C TYR A 6 -13.85 -5.49 -4.50
N ARG A 7 -12.64 -5.92 -4.85
CA ARG A 7 -12.15 -6.13 -6.21
C ARG A 7 -11.23 -7.35 -6.21
N GLU A 8 -11.22 -8.07 -7.33
CA GLU A 8 -10.38 -9.24 -7.56
C GLU A 8 -9.87 -9.18 -9.00
N GLN A 9 -8.61 -9.58 -9.20
CA GLN A 9 -7.94 -9.56 -10.50
C GLN A 9 -7.07 -10.82 -10.61
N GLN A 10 -7.02 -11.42 -11.81
CA GLN A 10 -6.11 -12.53 -12.10
C GLN A 10 -4.81 -11.97 -12.67
N LEU A 11 -3.68 -12.41 -12.14
CA LEU A 11 -2.35 -12.09 -12.65
C LEU A 11 -1.75 -13.30 -13.37
N THR A 12 -0.95 -13.03 -14.41
CA THR A 12 -0.21 -14.05 -15.16
C THR A 12 1.24 -14.09 -14.68
N CYS A 13 1.44 -14.42 -13.41
CA CYS A 13 2.75 -14.61 -12.79
C CYS A 13 2.65 -15.64 -11.66
N ASP A 14 3.79 -16.13 -11.18
CA ASP A 14 3.84 -16.97 -9.98
C ASP A 14 3.64 -16.13 -8.70
N MET A 15 3.44 -16.84 -7.58
CA MET A 15 3.13 -16.23 -6.28
C MET A 15 4.32 -15.44 -5.72
N ASP A 16 5.55 -15.91 -5.91
CA ASP A 16 6.73 -15.24 -5.36
C ASP A 16 6.99 -13.92 -6.10
N THR A 17 6.81 -13.91 -7.42
CA THR A 17 6.86 -12.69 -8.24
C THR A 17 5.79 -11.68 -7.83
N ALA A 18 4.55 -12.14 -7.65
CA ALA A 18 3.46 -11.27 -7.18
C ALA A 18 3.77 -10.71 -5.78
N TRP A 19 4.17 -11.58 -4.85
CA TRP A 19 4.47 -11.20 -3.49
C TRP A 19 5.61 -10.18 -3.43
N ALA A 20 6.72 -10.42 -4.12
CA ALA A 20 7.85 -9.48 -4.15
C ALA A 20 7.45 -8.09 -4.66
N PHE A 21 6.50 -8.02 -5.60
CA PHE A 21 5.95 -6.75 -6.07
C PHE A 21 5.06 -6.08 -5.02
N PHE A 22 4.02 -6.76 -4.52
CA PHE A 22 3.03 -6.15 -3.61
C PHE A 22 3.54 -5.91 -2.19
N SER A 23 4.53 -6.71 -1.74
CA SER A 23 5.14 -6.54 -0.42
C SER A 23 6.20 -5.45 -0.38
N SER A 24 6.52 -4.78 -1.50
CA SER A 24 7.37 -3.59 -1.48
C SER A 24 6.53 -2.33 -1.28
N PRO A 25 6.75 -1.54 -0.22
CA PRO A 25 6.05 -0.27 0.00
C PRO A 25 6.17 0.70 -1.17
N MET A 26 7.31 0.67 -1.86
CA MET A 26 7.60 1.56 -3.00
C MET A 26 6.74 1.25 -4.23
N ASN A 27 6.23 0.02 -4.36
CA ASN A 27 5.34 -0.35 -5.46
C ASN A 27 3.87 0.01 -5.19
N LEU A 28 3.52 0.43 -3.96
CA LEU A 28 2.15 0.84 -3.64
C LEU A 28 1.71 2.06 -4.46
N SER A 29 2.64 2.97 -4.80
CA SER A 29 2.34 4.11 -5.69
C SER A 29 2.03 3.67 -7.11
N GLU A 30 2.64 2.59 -7.61
CA GLU A 30 2.46 2.09 -8.98
C GLU A 30 1.06 1.48 -9.20
N ILE A 31 0.46 0.92 -8.15
CA ILE A 31 -0.89 0.34 -8.19
C ILE A 31 -1.99 1.33 -7.79
N THR A 32 -1.61 2.55 -7.42
CA THR A 32 -2.55 3.60 -7.00
C THR A 32 -2.89 4.50 -8.19
N PRO A 33 -4.15 4.93 -8.37
CA PRO A 33 -4.52 5.84 -9.44
C PRO A 33 -3.64 7.11 -9.47
N LYS A 34 -3.09 7.44 -10.64
CA LYS A 34 -2.12 8.55 -10.81
C LYS A 34 -2.67 9.91 -10.37
N ASP A 35 -3.97 10.11 -10.51
CA ASP A 35 -4.70 11.31 -10.11
C ASP A 35 -4.76 11.49 -8.59
N MET A 36 -4.54 10.44 -7.79
CA MET A 36 -4.42 10.57 -6.33
C MET A 36 -3.10 11.20 -5.88
N GLY A 37 -2.08 11.34 -6.75
CA GLY A 37 -0.80 11.93 -6.37
C GLY A 37 -0.15 11.26 -5.15
N PHE A 38 -0.21 9.92 -5.11
CA PHE A 38 0.27 9.10 -4.00
C PHE A 38 1.79 9.01 -4.00
N VAL A 39 2.42 9.50 -2.93
CA VAL A 39 3.88 9.50 -2.77
C VAL A 39 4.24 8.88 -1.43
N VAL A 40 5.06 7.83 -1.46
CA VAL A 40 5.67 7.25 -0.25
C VAL A 40 6.76 8.18 0.26
N THR A 41 6.69 8.55 1.53
CA THR A 41 7.63 9.51 2.16
C THR A 41 8.50 8.91 3.25
N SER A 42 8.20 7.69 3.69
CA SER A 42 9.07 6.93 4.58
C SER A 42 10.30 6.41 3.83
N ASP A 43 11.44 6.37 4.51
CA ASP A 43 12.62 5.67 4.03
C ASP A 43 12.46 4.17 4.26
N CYS A 44 11.80 3.52 3.30
CA CYS A 44 11.50 2.09 3.29
C CYS A 44 12.10 1.39 2.05
N ASP A 45 13.14 1.98 1.47
CA ASP A 45 13.83 1.42 0.32
C ASP A 45 14.33 0.00 0.64
N GLN A 46 14.06 -0.92 -0.29
CA GLN A 46 14.48 -2.33 -0.22
C GLN A 46 13.90 -3.15 0.94
N GLN A 47 12.89 -2.66 1.66
CA GLN A 47 12.23 -3.41 2.73
C GLN A 47 10.98 -4.14 2.24
N GLU A 48 10.86 -5.43 2.60
CA GLU A 48 9.62 -6.20 2.50
C GLU A 48 8.67 -5.76 3.63
N ILE A 49 7.38 -5.63 3.35
CA ILE A 49 6.34 -5.32 4.34
C ILE A 49 6.37 -6.34 5.49
N PHE A 50 6.36 -5.84 6.72
CA PHE A 50 6.33 -6.65 7.94
C PHE A 50 5.30 -6.12 8.95
N GLU A 51 4.85 -6.99 9.85
CA GLU A 51 3.88 -6.63 10.87
C GLU A 51 4.42 -5.53 11.81
N GLY A 52 3.64 -4.48 12.00
CA GLY A 52 4.03 -3.32 12.80
C GLY A 52 4.70 -2.19 12.03
N MET A 53 5.06 -2.40 10.74
CA MET A 53 5.62 -1.37 9.88
C MET A 53 4.68 -0.16 9.77
N ILE A 54 5.25 1.04 9.91
CA ILE A 54 4.56 2.32 9.70
C ILE A 54 5.00 2.87 8.35
N ILE A 55 4.04 3.29 7.53
CA ILE A 55 4.32 3.90 6.23
C ILE A 55 3.59 5.24 6.15
N ASP A 56 4.36 6.29 5.88
CA ASP A 56 3.88 7.66 5.69
C ASP A 56 3.80 7.98 4.20
N TYR A 57 2.66 8.54 3.79
CA TYR A 57 2.37 8.94 2.43
C TYR A 57 1.88 10.39 2.37
N LEU A 58 2.04 10.98 1.19
CA LEU A 58 1.28 12.14 0.75
C LEU A 58 0.28 11.72 -0.32
N VAL A 59 -0.96 12.18 -0.20
CA VAL A 59 -2.03 11.97 -1.19
C VAL A 59 -2.69 13.29 -1.53
N SER A 60 -3.05 13.50 -2.80
CA SER A 60 -3.60 14.76 -3.31
C SER A 60 -4.85 14.55 -4.17
N PRO A 61 -5.95 14.00 -3.61
CA PRO A 61 -7.13 13.62 -4.39
C PRO A 61 -7.96 14.80 -4.93
N ILE A 62 -7.80 16.01 -4.39
CA ILE A 62 -8.57 17.20 -4.78
C ILE A 62 -7.62 18.38 -5.05
N LEU A 63 -7.67 18.94 -6.26
CA LEU A 63 -6.98 20.17 -6.66
C LEU A 63 -5.48 20.23 -6.31
N ARG A 64 -4.81 19.06 -6.23
CA ARG A 64 -3.38 18.92 -5.89
C ARG A 64 -2.97 19.42 -4.49
N PHE A 65 -3.89 19.55 -3.54
CA PHE A 65 -3.52 19.83 -2.15
C PHE A 65 -3.04 18.54 -1.46
N PRO A 66 -1.78 18.49 -0.99
CA PRO A 66 -1.25 17.29 -0.35
C PRO A 66 -1.80 17.12 1.07
N LEU A 67 -2.30 15.92 1.35
CA LEU A 67 -2.75 15.45 2.65
C LEU A 67 -1.76 14.40 3.16
N LYS A 68 -1.42 14.47 4.45
CA LYS A 68 -0.63 13.44 5.12
C LYS A 68 -1.52 12.23 5.38
N TRP A 69 -1.02 11.06 5.04
CA TRP A 69 -1.67 9.79 5.29
C TRP A 69 -0.67 8.84 5.91
N LYS A 70 -1.02 8.22 7.04
CA LYS A 70 -0.15 7.28 7.74
C LYS A 70 -0.87 5.96 7.91
N THR A 71 -0.23 4.85 7.58
CA THR A 71 -0.77 3.51 7.83
C THR A 71 0.17 2.69 8.72
N LYS A 72 -0.41 1.66 9.33
CA LYS A 72 0.31 0.59 10.04
C LYS A 72 -0.06 -0.75 9.42
N ILE A 73 0.93 -1.57 9.13
CA ILE A 73 0.71 -2.97 8.76
C ILE A 73 0.32 -3.74 10.02
N THR A 74 -0.87 -4.33 10.03
CA THR A 74 -1.42 -5.01 11.23
C THR A 74 -1.25 -6.51 11.19
N GLN A 75 -1.17 -7.11 10.00
CA GLN A 75 -1.05 -8.56 9.81
C GLN A 75 -0.28 -8.84 8.53
N VAL A 76 0.58 -9.86 8.55
CA VAL A 76 1.29 -10.36 7.36
C VAL A 76 1.29 -11.88 7.37
N GLU A 77 0.77 -12.47 6.29
CA GLU A 77 0.95 -13.87 5.95
C GLU A 77 1.77 -13.95 4.65
N LYS A 78 3.04 -14.36 4.77
CA LYS A 78 3.98 -14.41 3.64
C LYS A 78 3.40 -15.22 2.48
N ASN A 79 3.53 -14.67 1.26
CA ASN A 79 3.01 -15.23 0.01
C ASN A 79 1.48 -15.45 0.00
N LYS A 80 0.74 -14.73 0.83
CA LYS A 80 -0.73 -14.82 0.88
C LYS A 80 -1.42 -13.48 1.00
N SER A 81 -1.11 -12.71 2.05
CA SER A 81 -1.78 -11.43 2.30
C SER A 81 -1.04 -10.54 3.30
N PHE A 82 -1.32 -9.25 3.25
CA PHE A 82 -1.05 -8.32 4.34
C PHE A 82 -2.26 -7.39 4.51
N THR A 83 -2.39 -6.78 5.68
CA THR A 83 -3.44 -5.78 5.95
C THR A 83 -2.81 -4.52 6.52
N ASP A 84 -3.14 -3.38 5.94
CA ASP A 84 -2.81 -2.06 6.47
C ASP A 84 -4.03 -1.41 7.15
N PHE A 85 -3.74 -0.54 8.11
CA PHE A 85 -4.74 0.27 8.81
C PHE A 85 -4.28 1.72 8.88
N GLN A 86 -5.13 2.64 8.40
CA GLN A 86 -4.86 4.07 8.51
C GLN A 86 -4.87 4.53 9.98
N LEU A 87 -3.77 5.14 10.41
CA LEU A 87 -3.68 5.78 11.71
C LEU A 87 -4.35 7.17 11.66
N LYS A 88 -4.99 7.55 12.78
CA LYS A 88 -5.66 8.85 12.94
C LYS A 88 -4.67 10.01 13.02
#